data_AF-A0A936U5S2-F1
#
_entry.id   AF-A0A936U5S2-F1
#
_cell.length_a   1.000
_cell.length_b   1.000
_cell.length_c   1.000
_cell.angle_alpha   90.00
_cell.angle_beta   90.00
_cell.angle_gamma   90.00
#
_symmetry.space_group_name_H-M   'P 1'
#
loop_
_entity.id
_entity.type
_entity.pdbx_description
1 polymer ?
#
loop_
_entity_poly.entity_id
_entity_poly.type
_entity_poly.pdbx_seq_one_letter_code
_entity_poly.pdbx_strand_id
1 'polypeptide(L)'
;MGLIKDLARRAATRIARRVAQKELFERPGERPRTAPLPTSADPNPTERRAAPQAPPSFPDDPSLAELVAPVGRCRVVSLEGVLTAVRPQGRPLILHHWATWCEPCEEELPRIEGLGRAVSERADLLGISWDLFEDGGPEDEVAKKVETFAAQLGLSWDNVLVSAPPEQLFEALGLDHQKIPQTVVLGADGQVLHHARGPMDEAQISRVYALLTGS
;
A
#
# COMPACT_ATOMS: atom_id res chain seq x y z
N MET A 1 3.93 -12.44 43.31
CA MET A 1 4.20 -10.99 43.20
C MET A 1 4.69 -10.54 41.81
N GLY A 2 4.83 -11.44 40.82
CA GLY A 2 5.28 -11.11 39.45
C GLY A 2 4.17 -10.76 38.45
N LEU A 3 3.02 -11.45 38.51
CA LEU A 3 1.92 -11.28 37.56
C LEU A 3 1.32 -9.85 37.50
N ILE A 4 1.21 -9.20 38.67
CA ILE A 4 0.65 -7.84 38.78
C ILE A 4 1.62 -6.79 38.22
N LYS A 5 2.94 -7.03 38.33
CA LYS A 5 3.97 -6.14 37.79
C LYS A 5 4.03 -6.20 36.26
N ASP A 6 3.81 -7.37 35.68
CA ASP A 6 3.75 -7.55 34.22
C ASP A 6 2.48 -6.95 33.61
N LEU A 7 1.34 -7.05 34.29
CA LEU A 7 0.11 -6.41 33.83
C LEU A 7 0.20 -4.88 33.87
N ALA A 8 0.81 -4.32 34.91
CA ALA A 8 1.06 -2.89 35.02
C ALA A 8 2.04 -2.37 33.95
N ARG A 9 3.07 -3.16 33.62
CA ARG A 9 4.03 -2.84 32.55
C ARG A 9 3.37 -2.85 31.18
N ARG A 10 2.56 -3.86 30.87
CA ARG A 10 1.80 -3.94 29.60
C ARG A 10 0.75 -2.83 29.47
N ALA A 11 0.11 -2.43 30.56
CA ALA A 11 -0.82 -1.30 30.58
C ALA A 11 -0.10 0.05 30.36
N ALA A 12 1.06 0.25 31.00
CA ALA A 12 1.86 1.46 30.81
C ALA A 12 2.39 1.61 29.38
N THR A 13 2.79 0.51 28.72
CA THR A 13 3.21 0.52 27.31
C THR A 13 2.06 0.84 26.36
N ARG A 14 0.83 0.35 26.64
CA ARG A 14 -0.35 0.71 25.84
C ARG A 14 -0.75 2.18 25.97
N ILE A 15 -0.62 2.75 27.18
CA ILE A 15 -0.92 4.17 27.43
C ILE A 15 0.14 5.06 26.76
N ALA A 16 1.42 4.71 26.87
CA ALA A 16 2.50 5.44 26.19
C ALA A 16 2.35 5.40 24.66
N ARG A 17 1.93 4.25 24.09
CA ARG A 17 1.66 4.10 22.64
C ARG A 17 0.45 4.92 22.19
N ARG A 18 -0.61 4.99 23.00
CA ARG A 18 -1.77 5.88 22.75
C ARG A 18 -1.42 7.37 22.81
N VAL A 19 -0.54 7.78 23.72
CA VAL A 19 -0.10 9.18 23.85
C VAL A 19 0.80 9.57 22.67
N ALA A 20 1.75 8.71 22.27
CA ALA A 20 2.57 8.94 21.08
C ALA A 20 1.75 8.98 19.79
N GLN A 21 0.70 8.14 19.69
CA GLN A 21 -0.23 8.13 18.56
C GLN A 21 -1.07 9.41 18.50
N LYS A 22 -1.47 10.01 19.63
CA LYS A 22 -2.24 11.26 19.63
C LYS A 22 -1.41 12.47 19.16
N GLU A 23 -0.12 12.51 19.51
CA GLU A 23 0.82 13.56 19.10
C GLU A 23 1.16 13.50 17.59
N LEU A 24 0.98 12.35 16.94
CA LEU A 24 1.10 12.19 15.48
C LEU A 24 -0.08 12.84 14.71
N PHE A 25 -1.20 13.17 15.37
CA PHE A 25 -2.44 13.63 14.72
C PHE A 25 -2.91 15.05 15.11
N GLU A 26 -2.27 15.77 16.03
CA GLU A 26 -2.65 17.16 16.37
C GLU A 26 -1.49 18.17 16.21
N ARG A 27 -1.51 18.97 15.12
CA ARG A 27 -1.48 20.47 15.10
C ARG A 27 -1.21 21.06 13.70
N PRO A 28 -2.08 21.98 13.19
CA PRO A 28 -1.82 22.78 12.00
C PRO A 28 -1.30 24.19 12.34
N GLY A 29 -0.38 24.69 11.51
CA GLY A 29 -0.23 26.12 11.23
C GLY A 29 0.95 26.85 11.89
N GLU A 30 2.05 26.99 11.16
CA GLU A 30 2.87 28.21 11.17
C GLU A 30 3.75 28.27 9.90
N ARG A 31 3.48 29.27 9.04
CA ARG A 31 4.37 29.67 7.94
C ARG A 31 5.26 30.81 8.44
N PRO A 32 6.58 30.72 8.36
CA PRO A 32 7.43 31.90 8.35
C PRO A 32 7.63 32.42 6.92
N ARG A 33 7.50 33.74 6.76
CA ARG A 33 7.76 34.49 5.53
C ARG A 33 9.27 34.67 5.31
N THR A 34 9.66 34.54 4.03
CA THR A 34 10.73 35.24 3.28
C THR A 34 12.15 35.36 3.85
N ALA A 35 13.12 34.84 3.10
CA ALA A 35 14.45 35.44 2.91
C ALA A 35 14.96 35.11 1.48
N PRO A 36 15.79 35.97 0.85
CA PRO A 36 15.92 36.06 -0.61
C PRO A 36 16.88 35.03 -1.23
N LEU A 37 16.66 34.77 -2.52
CA LEU A 37 17.50 33.98 -3.43
C LEU A 37 18.90 34.62 -3.61
N PRO A 38 19.99 33.85 -3.59
CA PRO A 38 21.22 34.25 -4.26
C PRO A 38 21.20 33.81 -5.73
N THR A 39 21.39 34.79 -6.61
CA THR A 39 21.70 34.67 -8.03
C THR A 39 23.17 34.29 -8.24
N SER A 40 23.45 33.30 -9.10
CA SER A 40 24.52 33.38 -10.10
C SER A 40 24.43 32.23 -11.11
N ALA A 41 24.11 32.60 -12.35
CA ALA A 41 24.44 31.92 -13.61
C ALA A 41 25.97 31.71 -13.72
N ASP A 42 26.60 30.82 -14.49
CA ASP A 42 26.29 29.81 -15.54
C ASP A 42 27.66 29.05 -15.77
N PRO A 43 27.93 28.27 -16.85
CA PRO A 43 27.60 26.85 -17.05
C PRO A 43 28.85 25.97 -17.38
N ASN A 44 28.76 24.63 -17.34
CA ASN A 44 29.29 23.80 -18.44
C ASN A 44 28.86 22.32 -18.34
N PRO A 45 28.75 21.62 -19.48
CA PRO A 45 28.08 20.35 -19.64
C PRO A 45 29.05 19.17 -19.49
N THR A 46 28.45 17.97 -19.50
CA THR A 46 29.07 16.64 -19.66
C THR A 46 29.06 15.77 -18.40
N GLU A 47 27.86 15.37 -17.96
CA GLU A 47 27.71 14.07 -17.27
C GLU A 47 26.64 13.24 -17.97
N ARG A 48 27.15 12.42 -18.90
CA ARG A 48 26.68 11.11 -19.35
C ARG A 48 25.25 10.74 -18.95
N ARG A 49 24.35 10.83 -19.92
CA ARG A 49 23.12 10.03 -19.99
C ARG A 49 23.49 8.55 -19.87
N ALA A 50 23.33 7.99 -18.67
CA ALA A 50 23.36 6.55 -18.48
C ALA A 50 22.19 5.94 -19.27
N ALA A 51 22.50 4.95 -20.11
CA ALA A 51 21.48 4.16 -20.78
C ALA A 51 20.59 3.45 -19.73
N PRO A 52 19.29 3.23 -19.99
CA PRO A 52 18.45 2.45 -19.09
C PRO A 52 19.04 1.04 -18.97
N GLN A 53 19.43 0.67 -17.75
CA GLN A 53 19.85 -0.70 -17.46
C GLN A 53 18.62 -1.59 -17.60
N ALA A 54 18.76 -2.71 -18.32
CA ALA A 54 17.70 -3.70 -18.42
C ALA A 54 17.29 -4.17 -17.01
N PRO A 55 16.00 -4.42 -16.76
CA PRO A 55 15.57 -4.95 -15.47
C PRO A 55 16.31 -6.27 -15.19
N PRO A 56 16.71 -6.52 -13.93
CA PRO A 56 17.46 -7.72 -13.59
C PRO A 56 16.60 -8.97 -13.87
N SER A 57 17.12 -9.89 -14.67
CA SER A 57 16.52 -11.20 -14.92
C SER A 57 16.83 -12.14 -13.76
N PHE A 58 15.81 -12.76 -13.18
CA PHE A 58 15.94 -13.80 -12.15
C PHE A 58 15.17 -15.07 -12.56
N PRO A 59 15.66 -16.25 -12.14
CA PRO A 59 15.15 -17.54 -12.59
C PRO A 59 13.75 -17.84 -12.07
N ASP A 60 13.05 -18.73 -12.77
CA ASP A 60 11.68 -19.17 -12.47
C ASP A 60 11.52 -19.62 -11.00
N ASP A 61 10.96 -18.75 -10.16
CA ASP A 61 10.68 -19.00 -8.75
C ASP A 61 9.27 -19.60 -8.59
N PRO A 62 9.14 -20.84 -8.06
CA PRO A 62 7.84 -21.49 -7.87
C PRO A 62 6.89 -20.77 -6.88
N SER A 63 7.37 -19.83 -6.05
CA SER A 63 6.53 -18.99 -5.19
C SER A 63 5.68 -17.97 -5.96
N LEU A 64 6.05 -17.67 -7.22
CA LEU A 64 5.23 -16.88 -8.14
C LEU A 64 3.91 -17.58 -8.49
N ALA A 65 3.89 -18.92 -8.52
CA ALA A 65 2.67 -19.68 -8.81
C ALA A 65 1.69 -19.69 -7.63
N GLU A 66 2.19 -19.60 -6.38
CA GLU A 66 1.35 -19.51 -5.18
C GLU A 66 0.69 -18.14 -5.02
N LEU A 67 1.28 -17.08 -5.58
CA LEU A 67 0.72 -15.73 -5.60
C LEU A 67 -0.38 -15.54 -6.66
N VAL A 68 -0.50 -16.48 -7.62
CA VAL A 68 -1.40 -16.45 -8.80
C VAL A 68 -2.52 -17.51 -8.70
N ALA A 69 -2.67 -18.18 -7.56
CA ALA A 69 -3.76 -19.13 -7.27
C ALA A 69 -5.04 -18.40 -6.77
N PRO A 70 -6.24 -18.96 -6.95
CA PRO A 70 -7.45 -18.24 -7.40
C PRO A 70 -8.04 -17.24 -6.40
N VAL A 71 -8.66 -16.23 -7.03
CA VAL A 71 -9.54 -15.15 -6.59
C VAL A 71 -10.25 -15.38 -5.24
N GLY A 72 -10.04 -14.48 -4.29
CA GLY A 72 -10.85 -14.34 -3.06
C GLY A 72 -10.20 -14.89 -1.80
N ARG A 73 -8.88 -15.08 -1.78
CA ARG A 73 -8.13 -15.49 -0.58
C ARG A 73 -7.37 -14.30 0.00
N CYS A 74 -7.36 -14.19 1.33
CA CYS A 74 -6.42 -13.32 2.03
C CYS A 74 -5.28 -14.17 2.56
N ARG A 75 -4.07 -13.93 2.06
CA ARG A 75 -2.88 -14.70 2.44
C ARG A 75 -1.90 -13.83 3.22
N VAL A 76 -1.29 -14.41 4.24
CA VAL A 76 -0.19 -13.77 4.95
C VAL A 76 1.09 -14.01 4.16
N VAL A 77 1.85 -12.95 3.87
CA VAL A 77 3.11 -13.00 3.13
C VAL A 77 4.21 -12.29 3.88
N SER A 78 5.45 -12.71 3.67
CA SER A 78 6.63 -11.97 4.15
C SER A 78 6.83 -10.68 3.35
N LEU A 79 7.76 -9.83 3.80
CA LEU A 79 8.19 -8.64 3.05
C LEU A 79 8.69 -9.01 1.64
N GLU A 80 9.47 -10.09 1.52
CA GLU A 80 9.93 -10.58 0.22
C GLU A 80 8.76 -11.07 -0.65
N GLY A 81 7.81 -11.80 -0.04
CA GLY A 81 6.61 -12.27 -0.74
C GLY A 81 5.78 -11.13 -1.31
N VAL A 82 5.59 -10.03 -0.57
CA VAL A 82 4.87 -8.86 -1.11
C VAL A 82 5.68 -8.15 -2.20
N LEU A 83 7.00 -8.01 -2.06
CA LEU A 83 7.86 -7.41 -3.08
C LEU A 83 7.87 -8.19 -4.41
N THR A 84 7.59 -9.49 -4.33
CA THR A 84 7.36 -10.33 -5.51
C THR A 84 5.94 -10.15 -6.05
N ALA A 85 4.92 -10.12 -5.18
CA ALA A 85 3.51 -9.99 -5.57
C ALA A 85 3.17 -8.66 -6.24
N VAL A 86 3.85 -7.57 -5.87
CA VAL A 86 3.62 -6.23 -6.43
C VAL A 86 4.27 -6.02 -7.80
N ARG A 87 4.83 -7.08 -8.42
CA ARG A 87 5.45 -6.99 -9.74
C ARG A 87 4.43 -7.34 -10.83
N PRO A 88 4.18 -6.42 -11.78
CA PRO A 88 3.37 -6.70 -12.97
C PRO A 88 3.90 -7.92 -13.75
N GLN A 89 3.01 -8.86 -14.08
CA GLN A 89 3.35 -10.06 -14.87
C GLN A 89 2.87 -9.91 -16.33
N GLY A 90 3.30 -8.84 -17.00
CA GLY A 90 2.88 -8.53 -18.38
C GLY A 90 1.49 -7.89 -18.49
N ARG A 91 0.83 -7.63 -17.34
CA ARG A 91 -0.42 -6.88 -17.23
C ARG A 91 -0.26 -5.73 -16.26
N PRO A 92 -0.89 -4.56 -16.49
CA PRO A 92 -0.98 -3.51 -15.49
C PRO A 92 -1.53 -4.02 -14.16
N LEU A 93 -1.07 -3.42 -13.06
CA LEU A 93 -1.42 -3.83 -11.70
C LEU A 93 -1.87 -2.61 -10.88
N ILE A 94 -3.05 -2.70 -10.29
CA ILE A 94 -3.55 -1.77 -9.30
C ILE A 94 -3.21 -2.33 -7.91
N LEU A 95 -2.43 -1.58 -7.14
CA LEU A 95 -2.10 -1.88 -5.75
C LEU A 95 -2.93 -0.96 -4.85
N HIS A 96 -3.82 -1.52 -4.03
CA HIS A 96 -4.66 -0.76 -3.13
C HIS A 96 -4.31 -1.07 -1.66
N HIS A 97 -3.81 -0.07 -0.94
CA HIS A 97 -3.42 -0.18 0.46
C HIS A 97 -4.59 0.18 1.38
N TRP A 98 -5.01 -0.75 2.22
CA TRP A 98 -6.22 -0.59 3.04
C TRP A 98 -6.13 -1.38 4.36
N ALA A 99 -7.12 -1.21 5.23
CA ALA A 99 -7.30 -2.05 6.42
C ALA A 99 -8.77 -2.04 6.88
N THR A 100 -9.20 -3.06 7.62
CA THR A 100 -10.59 -3.15 8.12
C THR A 100 -10.92 -2.11 9.20
N TRP A 101 -9.90 -1.58 9.89
CA TRP A 101 -10.05 -0.53 10.91
C TRP A 101 -9.96 0.90 10.34
N CYS A 102 -9.77 1.05 9.02
CA CYS A 102 -9.59 2.32 8.35
C CYS A 102 -10.92 2.82 7.76
N GLU A 103 -11.61 3.73 8.45
CA GLU A 103 -12.88 4.32 8.01
C GLU A 103 -12.81 4.96 6.60
N PRO A 104 -11.80 5.79 6.25
CA PRO A 104 -11.70 6.33 4.90
C PRO A 104 -11.46 5.26 3.82
N CYS A 105 -10.86 4.12 4.19
CA CYS A 105 -10.69 3.00 3.29
C CYS A 105 -12.05 2.34 3.02
N GLU A 106 -12.82 2.05 4.06
CA GLU A 106 -14.16 1.44 3.95
C GLU A 106 -15.09 2.25 3.03
N GLU A 107 -15.09 3.59 3.16
CA GLU A 107 -15.87 4.48 2.29
C GLU A 107 -15.45 4.44 0.80
N GLU A 108 -14.20 4.07 0.52
CA GLU A 108 -13.61 4.02 -0.82
C GLU A 108 -13.76 2.66 -1.51
N LEU A 109 -13.75 1.58 -0.73
CA LEU A 109 -13.75 0.20 -1.23
C LEU A 109 -14.82 -0.09 -2.31
N PRO A 110 -16.07 0.39 -2.22
CA PRO A 110 -17.06 0.19 -3.28
C PRO A 110 -16.67 0.80 -4.63
N ARG A 111 -16.01 1.97 -4.63
CA ARG A 111 -15.52 2.62 -5.85
C ARG A 111 -14.35 1.85 -6.45
N ILE A 112 -13.42 1.41 -5.59
CA ILE A 112 -12.30 0.59 -6.02
C ILE A 112 -12.82 -0.72 -6.62
N GLU A 113 -13.81 -1.38 -5.99
CA GLU A 113 -14.39 -2.65 -6.48
C GLU A 113 -15.05 -2.46 -7.85
N GLY A 114 -15.77 -1.36 -8.03
CA GLY A 114 -16.31 -0.95 -9.33
C GLY A 114 -15.23 -0.80 -10.40
N LEU A 115 -14.12 -0.13 -10.07
CA LEU A 115 -12.96 0.01 -10.96
C LEU A 115 -12.36 -1.36 -11.29
N GLY A 116 -12.08 -2.19 -10.29
CA GLY A 116 -11.49 -3.52 -10.44
C GLY A 116 -12.30 -4.41 -11.37
N ARG A 117 -13.63 -4.44 -11.20
CA ARG A 117 -14.53 -5.16 -12.12
C ARG A 117 -14.46 -4.60 -13.54
N ALA A 118 -14.51 -3.28 -13.68
CA ALA A 118 -14.52 -2.61 -14.99
C ALA A 118 -13.21 -2.82 -15.79
N VAL A 119 -12.09 -3.08 -15.12
CA VAL A 119 -10.78 -3.30 -15.76
C VAL A 119 -10.27 -4.74 -15.66
N SER A 120 -11.05 -5.68 -15.13
CA SER A 120 -10.62 -7.06 -14.82
C SER A 120 -10.02 -7.84 -16.00
N GLU A 121 -10.43 -7.54 -17.24
CA GLU A 121 -9.86 -8.12 -18.45
C GLU A 121 -8.53 -7.48 -18.90
N ARG A 122 -8.16 -6.34 -18.31
CA ARG A 122 -7.06 -5.48 -18.77
C ARG A 122 -5.98 -5.25 -17.72
N ALA A 123 -6.34 -5.28 -16.44
CA ALA A 123 -5.44 -5.06 -15.32
C ALA A 123 -5.78 -6.01 -14.18
N ASP A 124 -4.78 -6.29 -13.36
CA ASP A 124 -4.96 -7.02 -12.11
C ASP A 124 -5.14 -6.01 -10.97
N LEU A 125 -5.82 -6.42 -9.90
CA LEU A 125 -5.94 -5.62 -8.68
C LEU A 125 -5.58 -6.47 -7.48
N LEU A 126 -4.67 -5.94 -6.67
CA LEU A 126 -4.18 -6.57 -5.45
C LEU A 126 -4.38 -5.61 -4.28
N GLY A 127 -5.12 -6.07 -3.27
CA GLY A 127 -5.24 -5.38 -1.99
C GLY A 127 -4.06 -5.71 -1.07
N ILE A 128 -3.41 -4.69 -0.54
CA ILE A 128 -2.43 -4.81 0.54
C ILE A 128 -3.11 -4.41 1.84
N SER A 129 -3.47 -5.41 2.66
CA SER A 129 -4.09 -5.20 3.97
C SER A 129 -3.03 -4.93 5.04
N TRP A 130 -3.28 -3.90 5.84
CA TRP A 130 -2.45 -3.47 6.96
C TRP A 130 -3.02 -3.93 8.32
N ASP A 131 -3.93 -4.89 8.32
CA ASP A 131 -4.64 -5.31 9.53
C ASP A 131 -3.69 -5.87 10.62
N LEU A 132 -2.59 -6.51 10.22
CA LEU A 132 -1.53 -6.96 11.14
C LEU A 132 -0.82 -5.81 11.89
N PHE A 133 -1.01 -4.55 11.48
CA PHE A 133 -0.40 -3.41 12.15
C PHE A 133 -1.07 -3.06 13.48
N GLU A 134 -2.41 -3.06 13.50
CA GLU A 134 -3.19 -2.79 14.72
C GLU A 134 -3.59 -4.07 15.45
N ASP A 135 -3.87 -5.15 14.71
CA ASP A 135 -4.25 -6.42 15.29
C ASP A 135 -3.02 -7.25 15.66
N GLY A 136 -2.72 -7.29 16.97
CA GLY A 136 -1.65 -8.13 17.53
C GLY A 136 -2.06 -9.59 17.76
N GLY A 137 -3.17 -10.04 17.16
CA GLY A 137 -3.61 -11.42 17.18
C GLY A 137 -2.76 -12.35 16.30
N PRO A 138 -3.03 -13.67 16.34
CA PRO A 138 -2.41 -14.63 15.43
C PRO A 138 -2.69 -14.28 13.97
N GLU A 139 -1.69 -14.36 13.11
CA GLU A 139 -1.80 -13.89 11.72
C GLU A 139 -2.91 -14.57 10.92
N ASP A 140 -3.17 -15.86 11.19
CA ASP A 140 -4.24 -16.62 10.54
C ASP A 140 -5.64 -16.18 11.00
N GLU A 141 -5.78 -15.71 12.24
CA GLU A 141 -7.03 -15.12 12.73
C GLU A 141 -7.26 -13.75 12.09
N VAL A 142 -6.23 -12.92 11.98
CA VAL A 142 -6.32 -11.63 11.30
C VAL A 142 -6.67 -11.82 9.83
N ALA A 143 -6.04 -12.79 9.15
CA ALA A 143 -6.37 -13.11 7.76
C ALA A 143 -7.84 -13.48 7.57
N LYS A 144 -8.39 -14.35 8.42
CA LYS A 144 -9.82 -14.72 8.37
C LYS A 144 -10.75 -13.53 8.61
N LYS A 145 -10.37 -12.58 9.47
CA LYS A 145 -11.15 -11.34 9.68
C LYS A 145 -11.18 -10.50 8.41
N VAL A 146 -10.04 -10.31 7.76
CA VAL A 146 -9.94 -9.58 6.49
C VAL A 146 -10.75 -10.28 5.40
N GLU A 147 -10.66 -11.60 5.26
CA GLU A 147 -11.48 -12.38 4.32
C GLU A 147 -12.97 -12.19 4.57
N THR A 148 -13.39 -12.27 5.83
CA THR A 148 -14.80 -12.10 6.21
C THR A 148 -15.30 -10.70 5.87
N PHE A 149 -14.50 -9.67 6.17
CA PHE A 149 -14.84 -8.28 5.86
C PHE A 149 -14.92 -8.05 4.35
N ALA A 150 -13.93 -8.53 3.59
CA ALA A 150 -13.92 -8.44 2.14
C ALA A 150 -15.15 -9.14 1.51
N ALA A 151 -15.51 -10.32 2.02
CA ALA A 151 -16.70 -11.05 1.57
C ALA A 151 -18.01 -10.30 1.88
N GLN A 152 -18.12 -9.66 3.04
CA GLN A 152 -19.29 -8.85 3.41
C GLN A 152 -19.48 -7.64 2.50
N LEU A 153 -18.38 -7.02 2.05
CA LEU A 153 -18.40 -5.92 1.09
C LEU A 153 -18.47 -6.38 -0.37
N GLY A 154 -18.38 -7.68 -0.63
CA GLY A 154 -18.42 -8.25 -1.97
C GLY A 154 -17.20 -7.89 -2.83
N LEU A 155 -16.04 -7.70 -2.18
CA LEU A 155 -14.77 -7.44 -2.87
C LEU A 155 -14.35 -8.70 -3.63
N SER A 156 -13.99 -8.54 -4.90
CA SER A 156 -13.72 -9.66 -5.80
C SER A 156 -12.25 -9.85 -6.16
N TRP A 157 -11.34 -9.06 -5.57
CA TRP A 157 -9.90 -9.18 -5.77
C TRP A 157 -9.19 -9.96 -4.66
N ASP A 158 -7.94 -10.31 -4.94
CA ASP A 158 -7.05 -10.91 -3.95
C ASP A 158 -6.53 -9.88 -2.95
N ASN A 159 -6.30 -10.36 -1.73
CA ASN A 159 -5.71 -9.56 -0.67
C ASN A 159 -4.49 -10.27 -0.08
N VAL A 160 -3.48 -9.49 0.30
CA VAL A 160 -2.33 -9.99 1.07
C VAL A 160 -2.22 -9.21 2.36
N LEU A 161 -1.93 -9.90 3.47
CA LEU A 161 -1.46 -9.28 4.71
C LEU A 161 0.04 -9.44 4.75
N VAL A 162 0.76 -8.36 5.07
CA VAL A 162 2.21 -8.43 5.14
C VAL A 162 2.66 -8.61 6.58
N SER A 163 3.32 -9.73 6.86
CA SER A 163 4.02 -9.98 8.13
C SER A 163 5.38 -9.28 8.08
N ALA A 164 5.36 -7.96 8.27
CA ALA A 164 6.54 -7.12 8.37
C ALA A 164 6.22 -5.85 9.18
N PRO A 165 7.23 -5.22 9.83
CA PRO A 165 7.03 -3.91 10.42
C PRO A 165 6.59 -2.88 9.36
N PRO A 166 5.61 -2.01 9.66
CA PRO A 166 5.05 -1.03 8.72
C PRO A 166 6.11 -0.14 8.06
N GLU A 167 7.09 0.33 8.84
CA GLU A 167 8.15 1.18 8.34
C GLU A 167 8.97 0.51 7.23
N GLN A 168 9.21 -0.80 7.36
CA GLN A 168 9.92 -1.57 6.34
C GLN A 168 9.06 -1.75 5.10
N LEU A 169 7.74 -1.93 5.27
CA LEU A 169 6.82 -2.06 4.15
C LEU A 169 6.69 -0.75 3.35
N PHE A 170 6.52 0.38 4.03
CA PHE A 170 6.47 1.70 3.38
C PHE A 170 7.78 2.01 2.65
N GLU A 171 8.92 1.78 3.30
CA GLU A 171 10.24 1.97 2.69
C GLU A 171 10.43 1.07 1.46
N ALA A 172 10.12 -0.22 1.58
CA ALA A 172 10.31 -1.18 0.50
C ALA A 172 9.40 -0.94 -0.71
N LEU A 173 8.20 -0.38 -0.48
CA LEU A 173 7.25 -0.02 -1.55
C LEU A 173 7.40 1.43 -2.04
N GLY A 174 8.34 2.21 -1.48
CA GLY A 174 8.56 3.60 -1.87
C GLY A 174 7.34 4.51 -1.64
N LEU A 175 6.51 4.16 -0.66
CA LEU A 175 5.28 4.89 -0.33
C LEU A 175 5.58 6.03 0.64
N ASP A 176 5.02 7.21 0.37
CA ASP A 176 5.20 8.38 1.22
C ASP A 176 4.06 8.53 2.21
N HIS A 177 4.42 8.90 3.45
CA HIS A 177 3.51 9.13 4.57
C HIS A 177 2.64 7.92 4.97
N GLN A 178 2.71 7.55 6.25
CA GLN A 178 1.94 6.46 6.86
C GLN A 178 0.42 6.74 6.89
N LYS A 179 -0.23 6.77 5.73
CA LYS A 179 -1.65 7.12 5.59
C LYS A 179 -2.28 6.25 4.52
N ILE A 180 -3.07 5.28 4.97
CA ILE A 180 -4.02 4.58 4.11
C ILE A 180 -5.37 5.34 4.10
N PRO A 181 -6.17 5.23 3.02
CA PRO A 181 -5.89 4.44 1.82
C PRO A 181 -4.87 5.10 0.89
N GLN A 182 -4.17 4.27 0.11
CA GLN A 182 -3.35 4.70 -1.03
C GLN A 182 -3.55 3.74 -2.18
N THR A 183 -3.52 4.27 -3.41
CA THR A 183 -3.62 3.44 -4.61
C THR A 183 -2.49 3.76 -5.58
N VAL A 184 -1.71 2.75 -5.93
CA VAL A 184 -0.65 2.84 -6.94
C VAL A 184 -1.07 2.04 -8.16
N VAL A 185 -0.93 2.62 -9.35
CA VAL A 185 -1.22 1.94 -10.61
C VAL A 185 0.10 1.77 -11.36
N LEU A 186 0.45 0.52 -11.63
CA LEU A 186 1.64 0.12 -12.36
C LEU A 186 1.25 -0.31 -13.78
N GLY A 187 2.06 0.08 -14.76
CA GLY A 187 2.00 -0.46 -16.12
C GLY A 187 2.49 -1.89 -16.17
N ALA A 188 2.26 -2.57 -17.30
CA ALA A 188 2.73 -3.94 -17.52
C ALA A 188 4.27 -4.09 -17.44
N ASP A 189 4.99 -2.99 -17.59
CA ASP A 189 6.44 -2.86 -17.52
C ASP A 189 6.96 -2.46 -16.12
N GLY A 190 6.06 -2.32 -15.14
CA GLY A 190 6.42 -1.89 -13.78
C GLY A 190 6.52 -0.38 -13.58
N GLN A 191 6.28 0.44 -14.61
CA GLN A 191 6.30 1.90 -14.45
C GLN A 191 5.08 2.40 -13.68
N VAL A 192 5.26 3.37 -12.79
CA VAL A 192 4.15 4.00 -12.07
C VAL A 192 3.38 4.92 -13.03
N LEU A 193 2.13 4.56 -13.32
CA LEU A 193 1.20 5.34 -14.15
C LEU A 193 0.40 6.34 -13.32
N HIS A 194 0.08 5.98 -12.08
CA HIS A 194 -0.69 6.83 -11.15
C HIS A 194 -0.37 6.48 -9.70
N HIS A 195 -0.46 7.49 -8.82
CA HIS A 195 -0.40 7.30 -7.37
C HIS A 195 -1.38 8.26 -6.68
N ALA A 196 -2.40 7.71 -6.03
CA ALA A 196 -3.32 8.41 -5.16
C ALA A 196 -2.90 8.26 -3.70
N ARG A 197 -2.69 9.39 -3.01
CA ARG A 197 -2.28 9.48 -1.61
C ARG A 197 -3.46 9.90 -0.75
N GLY A 198 -4.33 8.94 -0.46
CA GLY A 198 -5.63 9.15 0.15
C GLY A 198 -6.76 8.61 -0.73
N PRO A 199 -8.02 8.72 -0.26
CA PRO A 199 -9.18 8.21 -0.98
C PRO A 199 -9.29 8.85 -2.37
N MET A 200 -9.53 8.02 -3.38
CA MET A 200 -9.83 8.44 -4.73
C MET A 200 -11.29 8.87 -4.87
N ASP A 201 -11.46 10.06 -5.41
CA ASP A 201 -12.73 10.54 -5.91
C ASP A 201 -13.06 9.97 -7.31
N GLU A 202 -14.25 10.27 -7.81
CA GLU A 202 -14.72 9.82 -9.13
C GLU A 202 -13.81 10.28 -10.28
N ALA A 203 -13.19 11.46 -10.16
CA ALA A 203 -12.30 11.97 -11.19
C ALA A 203 -10.99 11.17 -11.25
N GLN A 204 -10.47 10.76 -10.09
CA GLN A 204 -9.31 9.87 -10.00
C GLN A 204 -9.65 8.46 -10.50
N ILE A 205 -10.80 7.90 -10.12
CA ILE A 205 -11.27 6.60 -10.63
C ILE A 205 -11.37 6.63 -12.17
N SER A 206 -12.01 7.66 -12.72
CA SER A 206 -12.15 7.83 -14.17
C SER A 206 -10.80 7.96 -14.87
N ARG A 207 -9.84 8.67 -14.26
CA ARG A 207 -8.47 8.79 -14.79
C ARG A 207 -7.76 7.44 -14.82
N VAL A 208 -7.86 6.65 -13.75
CA VAL A 208 -7.24 5.32 -13.70
C VAL A 208 -7.87 4.39 -14.75
N TYR A 209 -9.19 4.41 -14.88
CA TYR A 209 -9.88 3.67 -15.92
C TYR A 209 -9.37 4.03 -17.32
N ALA A 210 -9.25 5.32 -17.64
CA ALA A 210 -8.72 5.79 -18.92
C ALA A 210 -7.28 5.31 -19.18
N LEU A 211 -6.40 5.43 -18.17
CA LEU A 211 -5.00 4.96 -18.24
C LEU A 211 -4.90 3.46 -18.57
N LEU A 212 -5.79 2.64 -18.01
CA LEU A 212 -5.76 1.18 -18.16
C LEU A 212 -6.50 0.67 -19.41
N THR A 213 -7.39 1.48 -19.98
CA THR A 213 -8.18 1.11 -21.15
C THR A 213 -7.68 1.76 -22.45
N GLY A 214 -6.87 2.83 -22.35
CA GLY A 214 -6.45 3.63 -23.49
C GLY A 214 -7.57 4.49 -24.07
N SER A 215 -8.58 4.83 -23.25
CA SER A 215 -9.77 5.62 -23.63
C SER A 215 -9.63 7.10 -23.32
#